data_AF-A0A8T3NV59-F1
#
_entry.id   AF-A0A8T3NV59-F1
#
_cell.length_a   1.000
_cell.length_b   1.000
_cell.length_c   1.000
_cell.angle_alpha   90.00
_cell.angle_beta   90.00
_cell.angle_gamma   90.00
#
_symmetry.space_group_name_H-M   'P 1'
#
loop_
_entity.id
_entity.type
_entity.pdbx_description
1 polymer ?
#
loop_
_entity_poly.entity_id
_entity_poly.type
_entity_poly.pdbx_seq_one_letter_code
_entity_poly.pdbx_strand_id
1 'polypeptide(L)' 'MTKHLVEIDERALSVARAELGTKTCKDTVNTALRRVGTRRDDRVDAALETLAGADLDAREIAWR' A
#
# COMPACT_ATOMS: atom_id res chain seq x y z
N MET A 1 -5.49 1.38 18.63
CA MET A 1 -5.73 2.63 17.85
C MET A 1 -6.25 3.70 18.79
N THR A 2 -5.69 4.90 18.70
CA THR A 2 -6.11 6.08 19.48
C THR A 2 -7.03 6.95 18.63
N LYS A 3 -8.08 7.51 19.23
CA LYS A 3 -9.01 8.40 18.51
C LYS A 3 -8.48 9.83 18.56
N HIS A 4 -8.47 10.48 17.41
CA HIS A 4 -8.14 11.90 17.27
C HIS A 4 -9.32 12.59 16.60
N LEU A 5 -9.70 13.77 17.09
CA LEU A 5 -10.65 14.64 16.42
C LEU A 5 -9.87 15.52 15.45
N VAL A 6 -10.16 15.40 14.16
CA VAL A 6 -9.53 16.17 13.08
C VAL A 6 -10.61 16.62 12.12
N GLU A 7 -10.46 17.82 11.58
CA GLU A 7 -11.27 18.26 10.45
C GLU A 7 -10.77 17.60 9.17
N ILE A 8 -11.69 17.13 8.33
CA ILE A 8 -11.38 16.47 7.07
C ILE A 8 -12.22 17.14 5.99
N ASP A 9 -11.59 17.47 4.87
CA ASP A 9 -12.32 17.94 3.68
C ASP A 9 -13.22 16.80 3.15
N GLU A 10 -14.53 17.03 3.16
CA GLU A 10 -15.51 15.99 2.80
C GLU A 10 -15.42 15.60 1.32
N ARG A 11 -15.00 16.51 0.43
CA ARG A 11 -14.82 16.19 -0.98
C ARG A 11 -13.61 15.29 -1.17
N ALA A 12 -12.50 15.60 -0.52
CA ALA A 12 -11.30 14.77 -0.52
C ALA A 12 -11.59 13.38 0.08
N LEU A 13 -12.36 13.31 1.16
CA LEU A 13 -12.78 12.04 1.77
C LEU A 13 -13.65 11.21 0.81
N SER A 14 -14.59 11.85 0.11
CA SER A 14 -15.44 11.19 -0.89
C SER A 14 -14.63 10.64 -2.06
N VAL A 15 -13.69 11.44 -2.59
CA VAL A 15 -12.79 10.99 -3.67
C VAL A 15 -11.94 9.80 -3.19
N ALA A 16 -11.33 9.91 -2.01
CA ALA A 16 -10.54 8.82 -1.45
C ALA A 16 -11.37 7.54 -1.22
N ARG A 17 -12.65 7.64 -0.83
CA ARG A 17 -13.54 6.48 -0.72
C ARG A 17 -13.80 5.80 -2.04
N ALA A 18 -14.04 6.57 -3.10
CA ALA A 18 -14.24 6.02 -4.44
C ALA A 18 -12.97 5.32 -4.94
N GLU A 19 -11.82 5.98 -4.81
CA GLU A 19 -10.51 5.46 -5.25
C GLU A 19 -10.07 4.21 -4.46
N LEU A 20 -10.30 4.19 -3.15
CA LEU A 20 -9.86 3.09 -2.27
C LEU A 20 -10.92 1.99 -2.11
N GLY A 21 -12.14 2.18 -2.64
CA GLY A 21 -13.25 1.23 -2.51
C GLY A 21 -13.74 1.04 -1.06
N THR A 22 -13.56 2.04 -0.20
CA THR A 22 -13.82 1.92 1.24
C THR A 22 -15.20 2.42 1.64
N LYS A 23 -15.82 1.71 2.59
CA LYS A 23 -17.19 1.99 3.04
C LYS A 23 -17.28 2.91 4.26
N THR A 24 -16.19 3.14 5.00
CA THR A 24 -16.23 4.00 6.20
C THR A 24 -15.11 5.04 6.18
N CYS A 25 -15.32 6.18 6.84
CA CYS A 25 -14.28 7.20 6.99
C CYS A 25 -13.02 6.61 7.65
N LYS A 26 -13.19 5.83 8.73
CA LYS A 26 -12.11 5.10 9.41
C LYS A 26 -11.30 4.23 8.44
N ASP A 27 -11.97 3.43 7.62
CA ASP A 27 -11.26 2.52 6.69
C ASP A 27 -10.53 3.29 5.61
N THR A 28 -11.13 4.37 5.12
CA THR A 28 -10.53 5.27 4.12
C THR A 28 -9.27 5.93 4.66
N VAL A 29 -9.36 6.60 5.81
CA VAL A 29 -8.25 7.30 6.45
C VAL A 29 -7.12 6.33 6.79
N ASN A 30 -7.43 5.21 7.42
CA ASN A 30 -6.39 4.23 7.78
C ASN A 30 -5.72 3.61 6.54
N THR A 31 -6.47 3.37 5.47
CA THR A 31 -5.91 2.82 4.23
C THR A 31 -5.04 3.85 3.52
N ALA A 32 -5.49 5.10 3.43
CA ALA A 32 -4.71 6.21 2.89
C ALA A 32 -3.40 6.41 3.67
N LEU A 33 -3.46 6.46 5.01
CA LEU A 33 -2.30 6.62 5.88
C LEU A 33 -1.30 5.46 5.74
N ARG A 34 -1.76 4.21 5.63
CA ARG A 34 -0.87 3.08 5.35
C ARG A 34 -0.20 3.23 3.98
N ARG A 35 -0.95 3.62 2.95
CA ARG A 35 -0.44 3.75 1.58
C ARG A 35 0.66 4.80 1.47
N VAL A 36 0.57 5.90 2.23
CA VAL A 36 1.61 6.95 2.24
C VAL A 36 2.70 6.71 3.29
N GLY A 37 2.38 5.98 4.36
CA GLY A 37 3.30 5.66 5.45
C GLY A 37 4.30 4.56 5.12
N THR A 38 4.00 3.68 4.16
CA THR A 38 5.00 2.76 3.61
C THR A 38 6.04 3.58 2.85
N ARG A 39 7.25 3.70 3.41
CA ARG A 39 8.36 4.36 2.71
C ARG A 39 8.69 3.56 1.45
N ARG A 40 9.14 4.26 0.40
CA ARG A 40 9.56 3.62 -0.86
C ARG A 40 10.58 2.51 -0.61
N ASP A 41 11.47 2.73 0.36
CA ASP A 41 12.49 1.78 0.81
C ASP A 41 11.84 0.47 1.26
N ASP A 42 10.89 0.50 2.21
CA ASP A 42 10.21 -0.71 2.71
C ASP A 42 9.51 -1.52 1.60
N ARG A 43 8.94 -0.82 0.60
CA ARG A 43 8.29 -1.47 -0.55
C ARG A 43 9.32 -2.12 -1.48
N VAL A 44 10.45 -1.47 -1.70
CA VAL A 44 11.55 -2.01 -2.52
C VAL A 44 12.17 -3.20 -1.80
N ASP A 45 12.44 -3.07 -0.50
CA ASP A 45 13.00 -4.15 0.32
C ASP A 45 12.09 -5.38 0.31
N ALA A 46 10.79 -5.21 0.51
CA ALA A 46 9.83 -6.32 0.43
C ALA A 46 9.79 -7.00 -0.96
N ALA A 47 9.93 -6.21 -2.03
CA ALA A 47 9.98 -6.75 -3.39
C ALA A 47 11.29 -7.51 -3.66
N LEU A 48 12.42 -7.01 -3.14
CA LEU A 48 13.72 -7.67 -3.25
C LEU A 48 13.77 -8.97 -2.43
N GLU A 49 13.20 -8.98 -1.22
CA GLU A 49 13.05 -10.20 -0.41
C GLU A 49 12.19 -11.26 -1.13
N THR A 50 11.10 -10.83 -1.78
CA THR A 50 10.26 -11.72 -2.60
C THR A 50 11.06 -12.32 -3.75
N LEU A 51 11.92 -11.54 -4.40
CA LEU A 51 12.77 -12.00 -5.50
C LEU A 51 13.89 -12.93 -5.00
N ALA A 52 14.47 -12.65 -3.83
CA ALA A 52 15.50 -13.46 -3.21
C ALA A 52 14.97 -14.85 -2.80
N GLY A 53 13.71 -14.93 -2.39
CA GLY A 53 13.04 -16.19 -2.05
C GLY A 53 12.41 -16.92 -3.24
N ALA A 54 12.40 -16.32 -4.44
CA ALA A 54 11.85 -16.97 -5.62
C ALA A 54 12.82 -18.02 -6.15
N ASP A 55 12.32 -19.24 -6.40
CA ASP A 55 13.07 -20.28 -7.11
C ASP A 55 13.12 -19.91 -8.60
N LEU A 56 14.15 -19.13 -8.96
CA LEU A 56 14.38 -18.70 -10.33
C LEU A 56 15.24 -19.78 -11.02
N ASP A 57 14.70 -20.35 -12.09
CA ASP A 57 15.43 -21.30 -12.92
C ASP A 57 16.80 -20.74 -13.33
N ALA A 58 17.78 -21.64 -13.43
CA ALA A 58 19.11 -21.27 -13.89
C ALA A 58 19.01 -20.50 -15.21
N ARG A 59 19.63 -19.31 -15.24
CA ARG A 59 19.58 -18.37 -16.38
C ARG A 59 19.95 -19.03 -17.73
N GLU A 60 20.72 -20.11 -17.69
CA GLU A 60 21.10 -20.92 -18.86
C GLU A 60 19.94 -21.69 -19.50
N ILE A 61 18.89 -22.00 -18.73
CA ILE A 61 17.67 -22.70 -19.20
C ILE A 61 16.64 -21.70 -19.75
N ALA A 62 16.52 -20.53 -19.12
CA ALA A 62 15.46 -19.56 -19.42
C ALA A 62 15.59 -18.83 -20.77
N TRP A 63 16.77 -18.84 -21.42
CA TRP A 63 17.04 -18.09 -22.67
C TRP A 63 17.29 -18.98 -23.90
N ARG A 64 16.86 -20.24 -23.87
CA ARG A 64 16.79 -21.11 -25.07
C ARG A 64 15.43 -21.01 -25.74
#